data_AF-A0A0P9EAH5-F1
#
_entry.id   AF-A0A0P9EAH5-F1
#
_cell.length_a   1.000
_cell.length_b   1.000
_cell.length_c   1.000
_cell.angle_alpha   90.00
_cell.angle_beta   90.00
_cell.angle_gamma   90.00
#
_symmetry.space_group_name_H-M   'P 1'
#
loop_
_entity.id
_entity.type
_entity.pdbx_description
1 polymer ?
#
loop_
_entity_poly.entity_id
_entity_poly.type
_entity_poly.pdbx_seq_one_letter_code
_entity_poly.pdbx_strand_id
1 'polypeptide(L)'
;MTEEEAKRLLMLHSFSIDEAIDHPKGQTGFLMSLRPYRGLIEENFHEVMYALYILQNKLGPDAPHLDRDIVSAVWGMCHLSRAWGVHPDGMLRSNGLIAEEDMCRLEEWIDMISYAFLNLLEGNGDEAFFEYLESYGAFREPMLEEEG
;
A
#
# COMPACT_ATOMS: atom_id res chain seq x y z
N MET A 1 15.93 3.62 4.18
CA MET A 1 14.90 2.92 4.96
C MET A 1 15.39 1.52 5.31
N THR A 2 15.26 1.08 6.56
CA THR A 2 15.51 -0.31 7.01
C THR A 2 14.29 -1.22 6.79
N GLU A 3 14.46 -2.54 6.92
CA GLU A 3 13.33 -3.50 6.82
C GLU A 3 12.26 -3.25 7.89
N GLU A 4 12.66 -2.90 9.11
CA GLU A 4 11.74 -2.58 10.21
C GLU A 4 10.99 -1.26 9.95
N GLU A 5 11.68 -0.24 9.42
CA GLU A 5 11.04 1.00 8.99
C GLU A 5 10.04 0.76 7.85
N ALA A 6 10.39 -0.11 6.88
CA ALA A 6 9.52 -0.49 5.78
C ALA A 6 8.26 -1.22 6.26
N LYS A 7 8.42 -2.18 7.19
CA LYS A 7 7.31 -2.86 7.84
C LYS A 7 6.42 -1.86 8.57
N ARG A 8 6.99 -1.00 9.42
CA ARG A 8 6.26 0.04 10.14
C ARG A 8 5.50 0.95 9.19
N LEU A 9 6.11 1.36 8.08
CA LEU A 9 5.48 2.20 7.06
C LEU A 9 4.22 1.52 6.47
N LEU A 10 4.30 0.24 6.08
CA LEU A 10 3.12 -0.52 5.63
C LEU A 10 2.00 -0.57 6.69
N MET A 11 2.38 -0.80 7.96
CA MET A 11 1.41 -0.84 9.07
C MET A 11 0.73 0.52 9.28
N LEU A 12 1.46 1.62 9.11
CA LEU A 12 0.91 2.98 9.16
C LEU A 12 -0.06 3.25 7.99
N HIS A 13 0.30 2.90 6.76
CA HIS A 13 -0.57 3.08 5.58
C HIS A 13 -1.85 2.23 5.63
N SER A 14 -1.78 1.08 6.29
CA SER A 14 -2.89 0.14 6.48
C SER A 14 -3.70 0.40 7.74
N PHE A 15 -3.27 1.33 8.60
CA PHE A 15 -3.86 1.59 9.91
C PHE A 15 -3.92 0.34 10.81
N SER A 16 -2.93 -0.54 10.71
CA SER A 16 -2.87 -1.82 11.44
C SER A 16 -1.97 -1.77 12.69
N ILE A 17 -1.57 -0.57 13.13
CA ILE A 17 -0.77 -0.32 14.33
C ILE A 17 -1.37 0.84 15.12
N ASP A 18 -1.37 0.74 16.45
CA ASP A 18 -1.94 1.77 17.33
C ASP A 18 -1.29 3.14 17.14
N GLU A 19 0.00 3.16 16.84
CA GLU A 19 0.76 4.37 16.52
C GLU A 19 0.14 5.18 15.37
N ALA A 20 -0.58 4.53 14.44
CA ALA A 20 -1.24 5.23 13.35
C ALA A 20 -2.26 6.26 13.86
N ILE A 21 -2.84 6.10 15.06
CA ILE A 21 -3.82 7.03 15.63
C ILE A 21 -3.27 8.47 15.69
N ASP A 22 -2.02 8.61 16.12
CA ASP A 22 -1.36 9.91 16.31
C ASP A 22 -0.40 10.27 15.15
N HIS A 23 -0.15 9.34 14.23
CA HIS A 23 0.71 9.55 13.07
C HIS A 23 -0.04 10.24 11.90
N PRO A 24 0.61 11.13 11.12
CA PRO A 24 -0.01 11.73 9.92
C PRO A 24 -0.63 10.69 8.96
N LYS A 25 0.06 9.56 8.78
CA LYS A 25 -0.42 8.43 7.95
C LYS A 25 -1.70 7.76 8.47
N GLY A 26 -2.10 7.91 9.74
CA GLY A 26 -3.42 7.44 10.14
C GLY A 26 -4.57 8.37 9.77
N GLN A 27 -4.27 9.59 9.33
CA GLN A 27 -5.25 10.52 8.77
C GLN A 27 -5.24 10.50 7.25
N THR A 28 -4.05 10.43 6.66
CA THR A 28 -3.86 10.60 5.21
C THR A 28 -3.01 9.51 4.57
N GLY A 29 -2.75 8.38 5.24
CA GLY A 29 -2.06 7.22 4.64
C GLY A 29 -2.88 6.55 3.54
N PHE A 30 -2.37 5.48 2.95
CA PHE A 30 -2.93 4.91 1.73
C PHE A 30 -4.41 4.54 1.93
N LEU A 31 -4.71 3.77 2.98
CA LEU A 31 -6.08 3.39 3.31
C LEU A 31 -6.89 4.57 3.86
N MET A 32 -6.32 5.33 4.79
CA MET A 32 -7.06 6.36 5.52
C MET A 32 -7.35 7.62 4.70
N SER A 33 -6.62 7.85 3.60
CA SER A 33 -6.96 8.87 2.59
C SER A 33 -8.34 8.67 1.97
N LEU A 34 -8.91 7.45 2.05
CA LEU A 34 -10.25 7.13 1.60
C LEU A 34 -11.34 7.55 2.60
N ARG A 35 -11.00 8.01 3.82
CA ARG A 35 -11.98 8.34 4.85
C ARG A 35 -11.54 9.49 5.80
N PRO A 36 -12.05 10.72 5.60
CA PRO A 36 -12.93 11.15 4.51
C PRO A 36 -12.16 11.26 3.20
N TYR A 37 -12.78 10.84 2.10
CA TYR A 37 -12.17 10.97 0.77
C TYR A 37 -12.00 12.43 0.36
N ARG A 38 -10.78 12.79 -0.06
CA ARG A 38 -10.42 14.13 -0.54
C ARG A 38 -9.63 14.10 -1.86
N GLY A 39 -9.64 12.96 -2.54
CA GLY A 39 -8.74 12.67 -3.65
C GLY A 39 -7.67 11.65 -3.26
N LEU A 40 -7.17 10.93 -4.26
CA LEU A 40 -6.05 10.02 -4.09
C LEU A 40 -4.74 10.77 -3.82
N ILE A 41 -3.86 10.15 -3.03
CA ILE A 41 -2.53 10.69 -2.71
C ILE A 41 -1.50 9.73 -3.29
N GLU A 42 -1.00 10.04 -4.49
CA GLU A 42 -0.05 9.20 -5.23
C GLU A 42 1.22 8.90 -4.43
N GLU A 43 1.72 9.84 -3.63
CA GLU A 43 2.91 9.61 -2.81
C GLU A 43 2.73 8.42 -1.87
N ASN A 44 1.54 8.22 -1.29
CA ASN A 44 1.31 7.06 -0.43
C ASN A 44 1.42 5.73 -1.17
N PHE A 45 1.02 5.70 -2.44
CA PHE A 45 1.17 4.52 -3.28
C PHE A 45 2.65 4.21 -3.50
N HIS A 46 3.45 5.23 -3.81
CA HIS A 46 4.90 5.07 -3.98
C HIS A 46 5.58 4.56 -2.71
N GLU A 47 5.24 5.11 -1.55
CA GLU A 47 5.77 4.68 -0.27
C GLU A 47 5.44 3.20 0.02
N VAL A 48 4.22 2.75 -0.29
CA VAL A 48 3.83 1.33 -0.16
C VAL A 48 4.65 0.43 -1.10
N MET A 49 4.81 0.83 -2.37
CA MET A 49 5.59 0.05 -3.35
C MET A 49 7.07 -0.01 -2.97
N TYR A 50 7.64 1.09 -2.47
CA TYR A 50 9.02 1.11 -2.00
C TYR A 50 9.21 0.28 -0.73
N ALA A 51 8.25 0.29 0.19
CA ALA A 51 8.29 -0.56 1.38
C ALA A 51 8.29 -2.06 1.00
N LEU A 52 7.45 -2.47 0.04
CA LEU A 52 7.48 -3.84 -0.49
C LEU A 52 8.82 -4.20 -1.12
N TYR A 53 9.43 -3.28 -1.87
CA TYR A 53 10.76 -3.47 -2.45
C TYR A 53 11.85 -3.70 -1.39
N ILE A 54 11.84 -2.94 -0.30
CA ILE A 54 12.78 -3.15 0.82
C ILE A 54 12.53 -4.49 1.52
N LEU A 55 11.26 -4.91 1.62
CA LEU A 55 10.86 -6.15 2.30
C LEU A 55 11.00 -7.43 1.47
N GLN A 56 11.51 -7.37 0.24
CA GLN A 56 11.59 -8.54 -0.67
C GLN A 56 12.28 -9.76 -0.02
N ASN A 57 13.33 -9.54 0.77
CA ASN A 57 14.08 -10.61 1.44
C ASN A 57 13.33 -11.25 2.62
N LYS A 58 12.27 -10.61 3.13
CA LYS A 58 11.39 -11.13 4.19
C LYS A 58 10.18 -11.88 3.66
N LEU A 59 9.87 -11.73 2.37
CA LEU A 59 8.67 -12.26 1.74
C LEU A 59 8.95 -13.47 0.85
N GLY A 60 10.18 -13.63 0.36
CA GLY A 60 10.53 -14.71 -0.57
C GLY A 60 10.44 -16.14 -0.01
N PRO A 61 10.57 -17.16 -0.88
CA PRO A 61 10.47 -18.58 -0.52
C PRO A 61 11.48 -19.05 0.53
N ASP A 62 12.60 -18.34 0.67
CA ASP A 62 13.64 -18.64 1.66
C ASP A 62 13.29 -18.11 3.07
N ALA A 63 12.23 -17.30 3.21
CA ALA A 63 11.74 -16.85 4.51
C ALA A 63 11.02 -18.01 5.22
N PRO A 64 11.52 -18.48 6.39
CA PRO A 64 10.96 -19.66 7.05
C PRO A 64 9.54 -19.43 7.60
N HIS A 65 9.21 -18.18 7.91
CA HIS A 65 7.91 -17.75 8.39
C HIS A 65 7.58 -16.38 7.81
N LEU A 66 6.33 -16.20 7.40
CA LEU A 66 5.83 -14.89 7.00
C LEU A 66 5.41 -14.10 8.23
N ASP A 67 5.81 -12.83 8.26
CA ASP A 67 5.36 -11.88 9.26
C ASP A 67 3.87 -11.58 9.05
N ARG A 68 3.05 -11.97 10.04
CA ARG A 68 1.60 -11.78 9.99
C ARG A 68 1.21 -10.31 9.85
N ASP A 69 1.99 -9.38 10.41
CA ASP A 69 1.67 -7.96 10.37
C ASP A 69 1.84 -7.42 8.94
N ILE A 70 2.88 -7.85 8.22
CA ILE A 70 3.08 -7.48 6.81
C ILE A 70 1.92 -8.02 5.97
N VAL A 71 1.57 -9.30 6.14
CA VAL A 71 0.44 -9.92 5.42
C VAL A 71 -0.86 -9.17 5.71
N SER A 72 -1.13 -8.87 6.98
CA SER A 72 -2.36 -8.18 7.39
C SER A 72 -2.42 -6.75 6.86
N ALA A 73 -1.30 -6.04 6.85
CA ALA A 73 -1.21 -4.68 6.33
C ALA A 73 -1.50 -4.64 4.82
N VAL A 74 -0.81 -5.47 4.03
CA VAL A 74 -0.97 -5.50 2.56
C VAL A 74 -2.36 -5.99 2.18
N TRP A 75 -2.79 -7.13 2.74
CA TRP A 75 -4.12 -7.67 2.48
C TRP A 75 -5.23 -6.69 2.91
N GLY A 76 -5.09 -6.09 4.09
CA GLY A 76 -6.04 -5.12 4.62
C GLY A 76 -6.17 -3.89 3.74
N MET A 77 -5.06 -3.31 3.28
CA MET A 77 -5.07 -2.18 2.34
C MET A 77 -5.79 -2.56 1.05
N CYS A 78 -5.40 -3.65 0.38
CA CYS A 78 -6.00 -4.04 -0.89
C CYS A 78 -7.50 -4.34 -0.72
N HIS A 79 -7.87 -5.12 0.29
CA HIS A 79 -9.25 -5.52 0.52
C HIS A 79 -10.16 -4.33 0.85
N LEU A 80 -9.75 -3.50 1.81
CA LEU A 80 -10.58 -2.38 2.27
C LEU A 80 -10.63 -1.26 1.23
N SER A 81 -9.52 -0.92 0.57
CA SER A 81 -9.54 0.06 -0.52
C SER A 81 -10.46 -0.38 -1.66
N ARG A 82 -10.46 -1.67 -2.02
CA ARG A 82 -11.37 -2.21 -3.04
C ARG A 82 -12.83 -2.16 -2.58
N ALA A 83 -13.10 -2.62 -1.36
CA ALA A 83 -14.45 -2.64 -0.79
C ALA A 83 -15.04 -1.24 -0.61
N TRP A 84 -14.22 -0.23 -0.33
CA TRP A 84 -14.69 1.13 -0.09
C TRP A 84 -14.76 1.97 -1.38
N GLY A 85 -13.75 1.85 -2.23
CA GLY A 85 -13.53 2.73 -3.38
C GLY A 85 -13.90 2.17 -4.74
N VAL A 86 -13.86 0.84 -4.92
CA VAL A 86 -13.97 0.20 -6.25
C VAL A 86 -15.26 -0.58 -6.42
N HIS A 87 -15.74 -1.29 -5.40
CA HIS A 87 -16.98 -2.03 -5.51
C HIS A 87 -18.19 -1.09 -5.71
N PRO A 88 -19.17 -1.43 -6.56
CA PRO A 88 -20.33 -0.56 -6.82
C PRO A 88 -21.13 -0.19 -5.56
N ASP A 89 -21.22 -1.09 -4.59
CA ASP A 89 -21.86 -0.91 -3.29
C ASP A 89 -20.92 -0.34 -2.22
N GLY A 90 -19.65 -0.12 -2.56
CA GLY A 90 -18.65 0.48 -1.68
C GLY A 90 -19.00 1.90 -1.28
N MET A 91 -18.59 2.31 -0.07
CA MET A 91 -19.03 3.59 0.52
C MET A 91 -18.72 4.81 -0.35
N LEU A 92 -17.65 4.81 -1.14
CA LEU A 92 -17.31 5.95 -1.99
C LEU A 92 -18.11 5.97 -3.29
N ARG A 93 -18.29 4.81 -3.94
CA ARG A 93 -19.05 4.72 -5.20
C ARG A 93 -20.54 4.89 -4.96
N SER A 94 -21.10 4.18 -3.98
CA SER A 94 -22.53 4.24 -3.67
C SER A 94 -23.01 5.64 -3.24
N ASN A 95 -22.12 6.46 -2.67
CA ASN A 95 -22.42 7.84 -2.27
C ASN A 95 -21.94 8.90 -3.30
N GLY A 96 -21.40 8.49 -4.45
CA GLY A 96 -20.91 9.41 -5.49
C GLY A 96 -19.77 10.31 -5.03
N LEU A 97 -18.92 9.83 -4.11
CA LEU A 97 -17.81 10.59 -3.51
C LEU A 97 -16.52 10.50 -4.31
N ILE A 98 -16.34 9.44 -5.11
CA ILE A 98 -15.15 9.21 -5.92
C ILE A 98 -15.49 9.37 -7.41
N ALA A 99 -14.62 10.05 -8.17
CA ALA A 99 -14.73 10.15 -9.62
C ALA A 99 -14.36 8.82 -10.28
N GLU A 100 -14.85 8.56 -11.50
CA GLU A 100 -14.55 7.31 -12.21
C GLU A 100 -13.04 7.19 -12.49
N GLU A 101 -12.37 8.29 -12.82
CA GLU A 101 -10.93 8.31 -13.08
C GLU A 101 -10.12 7.93 -11.83
N ASP A 102 -10.48 8.47 -10.66
CA ASP A 102 -9.85 8.12 -9.39
C ASP A 102 -10.17 6.68 -8.99
N MET A 103 -11.37 6.19 -9.26
CA MET A 103 -11.75 4.81 -8.99
C MET A 103 -10.92 3.82 -9.82
N CYS A 104 -10.78 4.06 -11.12
CA CYS A 104 -9.92 3.27 -12.00
C CYS A 104 -8.46 3.31 -11.53
N ARG A 105 -7.95 4.50 -11.17
CA ARG A 105 -6.58 4.64 -10.65
C ARG A 105 -6.37 3.90 -9.34
N LEU A 106 -7.34 3.93 -8.44
CA LEU A 106 -7.29 3.17 -7.19
C LEU A 106 -7.27 1.67 -7.46
N GLU A 107 -8.08 1.19 -8.40
CA GLU A 107 -8.08 -0.21 -8.82
C GLU A 107 -6.72 -0.63 -9.38
N GLU A 108 -6.14 0.15 -10.29
CA GLU A 108 -4.78 -0.07 -10.83
C GLU A 108 -3.74 -0.17 -9.71
N TRP A 109 -3.77 0.75 -8.73
CA TRP A 109 -2.84 0.71 -7.60
C TRP A 109 -3.01 -0.53 -6.72
N ILE A 110 -4.26 -0.95 -6.46
CA ILE A 110 -4.53 -2.17 -5.69
C ILE A 110 -4.00 -3.39 -6.44
N ASP A 111 -4.20 -3.45 -7.75
CA ASP A 111 -3.73 -4.54 -8.60
C ASP A 111 -2.19 -4.61 -8.57
N MET A 112 -1.49 -3.49 -8.78
CA MET A 112 -0.03 -3.41 -8.70
C MET A 112 0.51 -3.85 -7.32
N ILE A 113 -0.09 -3.37 -6.22
CA ILE A 113 0.33 -3.76 -4.86
C ILE A 113 0.14 -5.27 -4.66
N SER A 114 -1.02 -5.79 -5.03
CA SER A 114 -1.36 -7.20 -4.81
C SER A 114 -0.53 -8.15 -5.70
N TYR A 115 -0.25 -7.75 -6.94
CA TYR A 115 0.59 -8.49 -7.88
C TYR A 115 2.05 -8.49 -7.43
N ALA A 116 2.56 -7.34 -6.98
CA ALA A 116 3.90 -7.25 -6.39
C ALA A 116 4.03 -8.18 -5.19
N PHE A 117 3.07 -8.10 -4.26
CA PHE A 117 3.08 -8.95 -3.07
C PHE A 117 3.04 -10.44 -3.42
N LEU A 118 2.17 -10.86 -4.35
CA LEU A 118 2.11 -12.24 -4.83
C LEU A 118 3.45 -12.72 -5.39
N ASN A 119 4.06 -11.95 -6.30
CA ASN A 119 5.32 -12.32 -6.93
C ASN A 119 6.48 -12.36 -5.93
N LEU A 120 6.52 -11.44 -4.96
CA LEU A 120 7.50 -11.47 -3.88
C LEU A 120 7.40 -12.76 -3.06
N LEU A 121 6.19 -13.21 -2.74
CA LEU A 121 5.96 -14.47 -2.04
C LEU A 121 6.46 -15.70 -2.82
N GLU A 122 6.40 -15.64 -4.15
CA GLU A 122 6.87 -16.70 -5.06
C GLU A 122 8.36 -16.61 -5.40
N GLY A 123 9.05 -15.56 -4.96
CA GLY A 123 10.47 -15.33 -5.25
C GLY A 123 10.72 -14.69 -6.63
N ASN A 124 9.68 -14.16 -7.26
CA ASN A 124 9.72 -13.52 -8.57
C ASN A 124 9.93 -11.99 -8.42
N GLY A 125 10.99 -11.58 -7.73
CA GLY A 125 11.26 -10.16 -7.42
C GLY A 125 11.39 -9.25 -8.65
N ASP A 126 11.98 -9.75 -9.73
CA ASP A 126 12.12 -9.00 -11.00
C ASP A 126 10.75 -8.68 -11.62
N GLU A 127 9.80 -9.62 -11.52
CA GLU A 127 8.44 -9.47 -12.07
C GLU A 127 7.55 -8.63 -11.15
N ALA A 128 7.77 -8.72 -9.83
CA ALA A 128 6.94 -8.08 -8.81
C ALA A 128 6.73 -6.57 -9.04
N PHE A 129 7.72 -5.89 -9.61
CA PHE A 129 7.69 -4.45 -9.79
C PHE A 129 7.65 -4.00 -11.25
N PHE A 130 7.49 -4.93 -12.20
CA PHE A 130 7.55 -4.62 -13.63
C PHE A 130 6.55 -3.53 -14.02
N GLU A 131 5.26 -3.73 -13.71
CA GLU A 131 4.20 -2.78 -14.08
C GLU A 131 4.37 -1.40 -13.41
N TYR A 132 4.80 -1.38 -12.15
CA TYR A 132 5.11 -0.16 -11.42
C TYR A 132 6.27 0.60 -12.08
N LEU A 133 7.37 -0.09 -12.43
CA LEU A 133 8.54 0.52 -13.03
C LEU A 133 8.28 0.98 -14.47
N GLU A 134 7.48 0.24 -15.24
CA GLU A 134 7.02 0.70 -16.58
C GLU A 134 6.19 1.98 -16.48
N SER A 135 5.34 2.09 -15.45
CA SER A 135 4.44 3.24 -15.28
C SER A 135 5.14 4.47 -14.69
N TYR A 136 6.11 4.28 -13.79
CA TYR A 136 6.70 5.36 -12.98
C TYR A 136 8.21 5.54 -13.14
N GLY A 137 8.89 4.65 -13.87
CA GLY A 137 10.31 4.74 -14.23
C GLY A 137 11.31 4.41 -13.13
N ALA A 138 10.99 4.73 -11.87
CA ALA A 138 11.83 4.42 -10.72
C ALA A 138 11.02 4.37 -9.42
N PHE A 139 11.60 3.72 -8.39
CA PHE A 139 11.12 3.87 -7.03
C PHE A 139 11.33 5.30 -6.52
N ARG A 140 10.37 5.79 -5.72
CA ARG A 140 10.49 7.06 -5.01
C ARG A 140 10.69 6.74 -3.53
N GLU A 141 11.81 7.17 -2.97
CA GLU A 141 12.11 6.94 -1.56
C GLU A 141 11.24 7.85 -0.68
N PRO A 142 10.63 7.33 0.41
CA PRO A 142 9.87 8.13 1.34
C PRO A 142 10.77 9.17 2.01
N MET A 143 10.22 10.37 2.18
CA MET A 143 10.77 11.35 3.11
C MET A 143 10.43 10.90 4.53
N LEU A 144 11.31 10.11 5.15
CA LEU A 144 11.15 9.74 6.56
C LEU A 144 11.32 11.01 7.42
N GLU A 145 10.36 11.28 8.30
CA GLU A 145 10.51 12.35 9.28
C GLU A 145 11.68 12.00 10.21
N GLU A 146 12.63 12.92 10.41
CA GLU A 146 13.64 12.76 11.46
C GLU A 146 12.90 12.75 12.81
N GLU A 147 13.07 11.68 13.60
CA GLU A 147 12.58 11.64 14.97
C GLU A 147 13.20 12.80 15.76
N GLY A 148 12.39 13.82 16.05
CA GLY A 148 12.76 15.00 16.83
C GLY A 148 12.65 14.79 18.34
#